data_AF-A0A482RL09-F1
#
_entry.id   AF-A0A482RL09-F1
#
_cell.length_a   1.000
_cell.length_b   1.000
_cell.length_c   1.000
_cell.angle_alpha   90.00
_cell.angle_beta   90.00
_cell.angle_gamma   90.00
#
_symmetry.space_group_name_H-M   'P 1'
#
loop_
_entity.id
_entity.type
_entity.pdbx_description
1 polymer ?
#
loop_
_entity_poly.entity_id
_entity_poly.type
_entity_poly.pdbx_seq_one_letter_code
_entity_poly.pdbx_strand_id
1 'polypeptide(L)'
;MHASRCRYDLMSRLMRQAPAGVQFKLLIGGDLAPTLRTWRSAALLLQEVHFIITARPGCEDAEKCAPPPEACHVEYLARRDAKPMETWSDSSTAVRALFAKPTVDVDEDRAVLDMIPPCIMAYARMHRLYAC
;
A
#
# COMPACT_ATOMS: atom_id res chain seq x y z
N MET A 1 27.47 4.11 -4.45
CA MET A 1 26.22 4.89 -4.54
C MET A 1 25.14 4.02 -5.19
N HIS A 2 24.19 3.48 -4.43
CA HIS A 2 23.00 2.84 -5.02
C HIS A 2 22.02 3.93 -5.42
N ALA A 3 21.91 4.20 -6.73
CA ALA A 3 20.86 5.04 -7.26
C ALA A 3 19.51 4.45 -6.83
N SER A 4 18.74 5.22 -6.06
CA SER A 4 17.37 4.90 -5.70
C SER A 4 16.59 4.74 -7.00
N ARG A 5 16.31 3.49 -7.40
CA ARG A 5 15.66 3.17 -8.67
C ARG A 5 14.23 3.68 -8.62
N CYS A 6 13.80 4.39 -9.65
CA CYS A 6 12.43 4.89 -9.73
C CYS A 6 11.45 3.72 -9.83
N ARG A 7 10.23 3.89 -9.29
CA ARG A 7 9.13 2.90 -9.38
C ARG A 7 8.87 2.48 -10.83
N TYR A 8 8.96 3.41 -11.79
CA TYR A 8 8.86 3.12 -13.22
C TYR A 8 9.96 2.17 -13.72
N ASP A 9 11.22 2.42 -13.36
CA ASP A 9 12.35 1.59 -13.81
C ASP A 9 12.20 0.14 -13.34
N LEU A 10 11.65 -0.05 -12.13
CA LEU A 10 11.36 -1.38 -11.59
C LEU A 10 10.25 -2.07 -12.41
N MET A 11 9.13 -1.38 -12.65
CA MET A 11 8.00 -1.93 -13.39
C MET A 11 8.37 -2.25 -14.85
N SER A 12 9.01 -1.31 -15.55
CA SER A 12 9.49 -1.50 -16.92
C SER A 12 10.46 -2.68 -17.04
N ARG A 13 11.32 -2.89 -16.03
CA ARG A 13 12.21 -4.05 -16.01
C ARG A 13 11.44 -5.36 -15.80
N LEU A 14 10.49 -5.40 -14.86
CA LEU A 14 9.68 -6.59 -14.60
C LEU A 14 8.84 -6.97 -15.82
N MET A 15 8.21 -5.97 -16.46
CA MET A 15 7.42 -6.17 -17.68
C MET A 15 8.26 -6.73 -18.83
N ARG A 16 9.50 -6.24 -19.01
CA ARG A 16 10.41 -6.77 -20.05
C ARG A 16 10.93 -8.18 -19.78
N GLN A 17 10.98 -8.59 -18.51
CA GLN A 17 11.49 -9.90 -18.10
C GLN A 17 10.41 -10.98 -18.06
N ALA A 18 9.14 -10.60 -18.09
CA ALA A 18 8.06 -11.55 -17.98
C ALA A 18 7.75 -12.24 -19.32
N PRO A 19 7.23 -13.49 -19.27
CA PRO A 19 6.70 -14.16 -20.44
C PRO A 19 5.62 -13.33 -21.13
N ALA A 20 5.50 -13.50 -22.45
CA ALA A 20 4.44 -12.87 -23.23
C ALA A 20 3.05 -13.22 -22.65
N GLY A 21 2.18 -12.21 -22.52
CA GLY A 21 0.82 -12.36 -21.98
C GLY A 21 0.71 -12.19 -20.46
N VAL A 22 1.81 -12.08 -19.71
CA VAL A 22 1.75 -11.74 -18.28
C VAL A 22 1.45 -10.25 -18.10
N GLN A 23 0.42 -9.95 -17.32
CA GLN A 23 0.07 -8.58 -16.93
C GLN A 23 0.51 -8.31 -15.49
N PHE A 24 1.23 -7.21 -15.30
CA PHE A 24 1.52 -6.71 -13.95
C PHE A 24 0.50 -5.64 -13.58
N LYS A 25 -0.06 -5.78 -12.38
CA LYS A 25 -0.92 -4.78 -11.77
C LYS A 25 -0.25 -4.25 -10.50
N LEU A 26 -0.30 -2.93 -10.30
CA LEU A 26 0.21 -2.26 -9.11
C LEU A 26 -0.95 -1.95 -8.16
N LEU A 27 -0.99 -2.64 -7.03
CA LEU A 27 -1.98 -2.44 -5.98
C LEU A 27 -1.56 -1.28 -5.06
N ILE A 28 -2.45 -0.31 -4.85
CA ILE A 28 -2.23 0.81 -3.95
C ILE A 28 -3.47 1.12 -3.10
N GLY A 29 -3.26 1.72 -1.94
CA GLY A 29 -4.32 2.28 -1.11
C GLY A 29 -4.85 3.62 -1.67
N GLY A 30 -6.11 3.92 -1.37
CA GLY A 30 -6.77 5.16 -1.81
C GLY A 30 -6.06 6.44 -1.36
N ASP A 31 -5.31 6.42 -0.27
CA ASP A 31 -4.50 7.55 0.21
C ASP A 31 -3.38 7.95 -0.76
N LEU A 32 -2.92 7.01 -1.59
CA LEU A 32 -1.86 7.27 -2.56
C LEU A 32 -2.40 7.78 -3.90
N ALA A 33 -3.67 7.56 -4.21
CA ALA A 33 -4.28 7.93 -5.49
C ALA A 33 -4.08 9.42 -5.84
N PRO A 34 -4.29 10.39 -4.92
CA PRO A 34 -4.08 11.81 -5.21
C PRO A 34 -2.62 12.16 -5.52
N THR A 35 -1.67 11.36 -5.05
CA THR A 35 -0.23 11.61 -5.24
C THR A 35 0.30 11.05 -6.55
N LEU A 36 -0.46 10.21 -7.28
CA LEU A 36 0.05 9.51 -8.47
C LEU A 36 0.65 10.45 -9.52
N ARG A 37 0.04 11.62 -9.72
CA ARG A 37 0.50 12.63 -10.70
C ARG A 37 1.83 13.27 -10.33
N THR A 38 2.22 13.23 -9.04
CA THR A 38 3.49 13.79 -8.55
C THR A 38 4.60 12.74 -8.49
N TRP A 39 4.31 11.48 -8.83
CA TRP A 39 5.32 10.43 -8.83
C TRP A 39 6.35 10.68 -9.93
N ARG A 40 7.59 10.29 -9.66
CA ARG A 40 8.64 10.31 -10.68
C ARG A 40 8.22 9.41 -11.85
N SER A 41 8.28 9.96 -13.06
CA SER A 41 7.80 9.30 -14.29
C SER A 41 6.31 8.96 -14.27
N ALA A 42 5.48 9.77 -13.60
CA ALA A 42 4.03 9.54 -13.48
C ALA A 42 3.35 9.31 -14.85
N ALA A 43 3.66 10.12 -15.86
CA ALA A 43 3.07 9.95 -17.20
C ALA A 43 3.30 8.55 -17.78
N LEU A 44 4.55 8.05 -17.71
CA LEU A 44 4.89 6.72 -18.20
C LEU A 44 4.27 5.61 -17.34
N LEU A 45 4.25 5.80 -16.01
CA LEU A 45 3.59 4.86 -15.10
C LEU A 45 2.11 4.71 -15.40
N LEU A 46 1.40 5.83 -15.58
CA LEU A 46 -0.04 5.83 -15.83
C LEU A 46 -0.39 5.26 -17.20
N GLN A 47 0.50 5.35 -18.18
CA GLN A 47 0.33 4.77 -19.52
C GLN A 47 0.62 3.27 -19.55
N GLU A 48 1.67 2.81 -18.87
CA GLU A 48 2.18 1.44 -19.02
C GLU A 48 1.71 0.47 -17.93
N VAL A 49 1.34 0.97 -16.75
CA VAL A 49 1.03 0.15 -15.58
C VAL A 49 -0.47 0.17 -15.29
N HIS A 50 -1.02 -1.01 -15.05
CA HIS A 50 -2.38 -1.15 -14.54
C HIS A 50 -2.39 -0.93 -13.02
N PHE A 51 -3.10 0.09 -12.55
CA PHE A 51 -3.28 0.33 -11.11
C PHE A 51 -4.57 -0.30 -10.60
N ILE A 52 -4.48 -1.03 -9.48
CA ILE A 52 -5.63 -1.40 -8.67
C ILE A 52 -5.63 -0.49 -7.44
N ILE A 53 -6.70 0.28 -7.27
CA ILE A 53 -6.82 1.22 -6.14
C ILE A 53 -7.89 0.72 -5.20
N THR A 54 -7.51 0.45 -3.95
CA THR A 54 -8.43 -0.04 -2.91
C THR A 54 -8.94 1.12 -2.07
N ALA A 55 -10.24 1.12 -1.75
CA ALA A 55 -10.81 2.08 -0.81
C ALA A 55 -10.10 2.04 0.56
N ARG A 56 -9.95 3.21 1.19
CA ARG A 56 -9.39 3.37 2.53
C ARG A 56 -10.25 4.35 3.33
N PRO A 57 -10.57 4.09 4.60
CA PRO A 57 -11.31 5.04 5.44
C PRO A 57 -10.63 6.41 5.49
N GLY A 58 -11.38 7.49 5.33
CA GLY A 58 -10.85 8.85 5.25
C GLY A 58 -10.25 9.23 3.89
N CYS A 59 -10.44 8.39 2.86
CA CYS A 59 -9.99 8.62 1.48
C CYS A 59 -11.14 8.40 0.48
N GLU A 60 -12.34 8.87 0.81
CA GLU A 60 -13.57 8.66 0.05
C GLU A 60 -13.52 9.31 -1.34
N ASP A 61 -12.70 10.36 -1.51
CA ASP A 61 -12.54 11.09 -2.77
C ASP A 61 -11.41 10.54 -3.67
N ALA A 62 -10.80 9.41 -3.33
CA ALA A 62 -9.69 8.84 -4.09
C ALA A 62 -10.03 8.65 -5.58
N GLU A 63 -11.28 8.27 -5.89
CA GLU A 63 -11.81 8.13 -7.25
C GLU A 63 -11.82 9.45 -8.04
N LYS A 64 -12.06 10.58 -7.36
CA LYS A 64 -12.07 11.91 -8.00
C LYS A 64 -10.66 12.41 -8.29
N CYS A 65 -9.68 11.93 -7.53
CA CYS A 65 -8.28 12.31 -7.69
C CYS A 65 -7.54 11.43 -8.71
N ALA A 66 -8.19 10.38 -9.21
CA ALA A 66 -7.70 9.57 -10.31
C ALA A 66 -7.25 10.40 -11.52
N PRO A 67 -6.24 9.96 -12.27
CA PRO A 67 -6.22 10.26 -13.69
C PRO A 67 -7.46 9.63 -14.37
N PRO A 68 -8.05 10.28 -15.38
CA PRO A 68 -9.25 9.78 -16.04
C PRO A 68 -8.97 8.41 -16.72
N PRO A 69 -9.95 7.49 -16.79
CA PRO A 69 -9.76 6.13 -17.33
C PRO A 69 -9.27 6.10 -18.79
N GLU A 70 -9.56 7.16 -19.54
CA GLU A 70 -9.13 7.33 -20.93
C GLU A 70 -7.61 7.56 -21.08
N ALA A 71 -6.95 7.98 -20.00
CA ALA A 71 -5.52 8.27 -19.96
C ALA A 71 -4.70 7.21 -19.22
N CYS A 72 -5.35 6.19 -18.62
CA CYS A 72 -4.68 5.21 -17.78
C CYS A 72 -5.50 3.93 -17.54
N HIS A 73 -4.79 2.81 -17.38
CA HIS A 73 -5.41 1.55 -16.95
C HIS A 73 -5.61 1.55 -15.43
N VAL A 74 -6.62 2.26 -14.93
CA VAL A 74 -6.94 2.31 -13.50
C VAL A 74 -8.25 1.58 -13.21
N GLU A 75 -8.17 0.61 -12.30
CA GLU A 75 -9.31 -0.12 -11.75
C GLU A 75 -9.53 0.31 -10.29
N TYR A 76 -10.64 1.00 -10.05
CA TYR A 76 -11.09 1.31 -8.68
C TYR A 76 -11.89 0.15 -8.12
N LEU A 77 -11.33 -0.51 -7.11
CA LEU A 77 -12.06 -1.48 -6.31
C LEU A 77 -12.84 -0.76 -5.21
N ALA A 78 -13.83 0.04 -5.61
CA ALA A 78 -14.89 0.47 -4.71
C ALA A 78 -15.92 -0.65 -4.64
N ARG A 79 -15.75 -1.52 -3.64
CA ARG A 79 -16.66 -2.64 -3.44
C ARG A 79 -18.04 -2.13 -3.00
N ARG A 80 -19.00 -2.05 -3.93
CA ARG A 80 -20.44 -1.96 -3.58
C ARG A 80 -20.97 -3.30 -3.04
N ASP A 81 -20.44 -4.43 -3.53
CA ASP A 81 -21.06 -5.76 -3.28
C ASP A 81 -20.12 -6.82 -2.70
N ALA A 82 -18.83 -6.53 -2.57
CA ALA A 82 -17.94 -7.44 -1.87
C ALA A 82 -17.86 -7.01 -0.41
N LYS A 83 -18.05 -7.96 0.52
CA LYS A 83 -17.84 -7.75 1.96
C LYS A 83 -16.64 -6.82 2.11
N PRO A 84 -16.78 -5.70 2.85
CA PRO A 84 -15.65 -4.85 3.16
C PRO A 84 -14.54 -5.79 3.55
N MET A 85 -13.42 -5.75 2.84
CA MET A 85 -12.20 -6.23 3.46
C MET A 85 -12.14 -5.35 4.70
N GLU A 86 -12.40 -5.93 5.88
CA GLU A 86 -12.65 -5.20 7.13
C GLU A 86 -11.73 -4.01 7.11
N THR A 87 -12.33 -2.82 7.04
CA THR A 87 -11.61 -1.59 6.77
C THR A 87 -10.45 -1.51 7.74
N TRP A 88 -9.25 -1.82 7.26
CA TRP A 88 -8.03 -1.74 8.05
C TRP A 88 -7.82 -0.26 8.34
N SER A 89 -8.40 0.20 9.45
CA SER A 89 -8.01 1.44 10.13
C SER A 89 -6.57 1.33 10.64
N ASP A 90 -6.01 0.13 10.58
CA ASP A 90 -4.64 -0.22 10.90
C ASP A 90 -3.67 0.56 10.03
N SER A 91 -3.01 1.52 10.65
CA SER A 91 -1.89 2.21 10.06
C SER A 91 -0.60 1.74 10.72
N SER A 92 0.48 1.66 9.95
CA SER A 92 1.80 1.39 10.53
C SER A 92 2.20 2.43 11.58
N THR A 93 1.63 3.65 11.53
CA THR A 93 1.81 4.68 12.56
C THR A 93 1.17 4.26 13.88
N ALA A 94 -0.06 3.74 13.85
CA ALA A 94 -0.74 3.22 15.04
C ALA A 94 0.00 2.02 15.63
N VAL A 95 0.44 1.07 14.78
CA VAL A 95 1.25 -0.08 15.21
C VAL A 95 2.54 0.37 15.91
N ARG A 96 3.28 1.32 15.32
CA ARG A 96 4.51 1.87 15.95
C ARG A 96 4.23 2.58 17.27
N ALA A 97 3.12 3.30 17.37
CA ALA A 97 2.74 3.98 18.61
C ALA A 97 2.46 2.97 19.74
N LEU A 98 1.87 1.81 19.43
CA LEU A 98 1.69 0.72 20.39
C LEU A 98 3.03 0.10 20.80
N PHE A 99 3.95 -0.14 19.86
CA PHE A 99 5.30 -0.65 20.19
C PHE A 99 6.16 0.31 21.03
N ALA A 100 5.94 1.61 20.92
CA ALA A 100 6.71 2.62 21.67
C ALA A 100 6.26 2.78 23.13
N LYS A 101 5.14 2.16 23.53
CA LYS A 101 4.65 2.25 24.92
C LYS A 101 5.49 1.35 25.83
N PRO A 102 5.96 1.87 26.98
CA PRO A 102 6.81 1.12 27.89
C PRO A 102 5.99 0.25 28.84
N THR A 103 5.20 -0.71 28.36
CA THR A 103 4.59 -1.73 29.25
C THR A 103 4.18 -3.01 28.52
N VAL A 104 4.34 -4.14 29.23
CA VAL A 104 3.87 -5.48 28.87
C VAL A 104 2.42 -5.59 29.34
N ASP A 105 1.49 -5.01 28.60
CA ASP A 105 0.06 -5.27 28.81
C ASP A 105 -0.40 -6.33 27.79
N VAL A 106 -0.98 -7.43 28.28
CA VAL A 106 -1.50 -8.52 27.45
C VAL A 106 -2.59 -7.99 26.50
N ASP A 107 -3.32 -6.95 26.90
CA ASP A 107 -4.35 -6.34 26.08
C ASP A 107 -3.77 -5.50 24.93
N GLU A 108 -2.62 -4.84 25.13
CA GLU A 108 -1.93 -4.13 24.05
C GLU A 108 -1.24 -5.09 23.07
N ASP A 109 -0.71 -6.21 23.57
CA ASP A 109 -0.19 -7.29 22.73
C ASP A 109 -1.26 -7.88 21.83
N ARG A 110 -2.45 -8.08 22.39
CA ARG A 110 -3.61 -8.55 21.64
C ARG A 110 -4.06 -7.53 20.60
N ALA A 111 -4.11 -6.25 20.98
CA ALA A 111 -4.42 -5.17 20.04
C ALA A 111 -3.42 -5.12 18.87
N VAL A 112 -2.13 -5.36 19.10
CA VAL A 112 -1.13 -5.45 18.02
C VAL A 112 -1.31 -6.72 17.18
N LEU A 113 -1.61 -7.87 17.80
CA LEU A 113 -1.87 -9.13 17.09
C LEU A 113 -3.12 -9.08 16.21
N ASP A 114 -4.10 -8.24 16.57
CA ASP A 114 -5.28 -7.98 15.75
C ASP A 114 -4.93 -7.16 14.48
N MET A 115 -3.78 -6.46 14.46
CA MET A 115 -3.33 -5.60 13.36
C MET A 115 -2.23 -6.22 12.49
N ILE A 116 -1.38 -7.09 13.05
CA ILE A 116 -0.24 -7.69 12.34
C ILE A 116 -0.11 -9.19 12.62
N PRO A 117 0.42 -9.97 11.66
CA PRO A 117 0.65 -11.40 11.89
C PRO A 117 1.56 -11.65 13.10
N PRO A 118 1.32 -12.71 13.91
CA PRO A 118 2.11 -13.00 15.11
C PRO A 118 3.62 -13.14 14.85
N CYS A 119 4.00 -13.66 13.68
CA CYS A 119 5.41 -13.77 13.28
C CYS A 119 6.09 -12.42 13.07
N ILE A 120 5.35 -11.41 12.59
CA ILE A 120 5.87 -10.03 12.41
C ILE A 120 6.05 -9.37 13.77
N MET A 121 5.13 -9.58 14.70
CA MET A 121 5.26 -9.08 16.07
C MET A 121 6.47 -9.71 16.79
N ALA A 122 6.64 -11.04 16.68
CA ALA A 122 7.79 -11.73 17.25
C ALA A 122 9.11 -11.20 16.67
N TYR A 123 9.17 -10.98 15.36
CA TYR A 123 10.31 -10.38 14.69
C TYR A 123 10.60 -8.96 15.18
N ALA A 124 9.58 -8.10 15.25
CA ALA A 124 9.73 -6.72 15.70
C ALA A 124 10.30 -6.64 17.12
N ARG A 125 9.85 -7.51 18.02
CA ARG A 125 10.36 -7.59 19.41
C ARG A 125 11.79 -8.09 19.48
N MET A 126 12.07 -9.20 18.81
CA MET A 126 13.40 -9.82 18.79
C MET A 126 14.47 -8.85 18.32
N HIS A 127 14.14 -8.00 17.34
CA HIS A 127 15.06 -7.02 16.78
C HIS A 127 14.90 -5.61 17.36
N ARG A 128 14.07 -5.42 18.39
CA ARG A 128 13.77 -4.11 19.02
C ARG A 128 13.42 -3.04 17.98
N LEU A 129 12.66 -3.41 16.95
CA LEU A 129 12.15 -2.45 15.99
C LEU A 129 11.19 -1.50 16.72
N TYR A 130 11.33 -0.20 16.46
CA TYR A 130 10.48 0.86 17.04
C TYR A 130 10.63 1.07 18.55
N ALA A 131 11.65 0.49 19.19
CA ALA A 131 12.06 0.87 20.54
C ALA A 131 12.72 2.26 20.48
N CYS A 132 12.06 3.25 21.09
CA CYS A 132 12.60 4.59 21.30
C CYS A 132 13.17 4.70 22.72
#